data_AF-A0A938LM71-F1
#
_entry.id   AF-A0A938LM71-F1
#
_cell.length_a   1.000
_cell.length_b   1.000
_cell.length_c   1.000
_cell.angle_alpha   90.00
_cell.angle_beta   90.00
_cell.angle_gamma   90.00
#
_symmetry.space_group_name_H-M   'P 1'
#
loop_
_entity.id
_entity.type
_entity.pdbx_description
1 polymer ?
#
loop_
_entity_poly.entity_id
_entity_poly.type
_entity_poly.pdbx_seq_one_letter_code
_entity_poly.pdbx_strand_id
1 'polypeptide(L)'
;MTDPEAEFIRELEAFGAEAQAATRFSYAWRTVRAVISDDENVLDILNETSSFWRTVLRALLTASLVTLGRIFDQDKKSKHNIDRLLRTAQADLGVFSKEALTRRKCQRSPDADEWLVDYLQRAYVPTAKDFRRLRRYVAHRRQIYENKYRPLRNGVFAHKGVSEQAEIDALFARTKKRELQQLIVFLNRLHDALEDLLYNGRKPSLRPARYAVHRMREHPSSLHNHHTVQEEIVHETERFLRSLVREAH
;
A
#
# COMPACT_ATOMS: atom_id res chain seq x y z
N MET A 1 -14.11 -21.25 -19.47
CA MET A 1 -13.13 -20.16 -19.59
C MET A 1 -13.41 -19.17 -18.47
N THR A 2 -12.39 -18.73 -17.75
CA THR A 2 -12.54 -17.69 -16.71
C THR A 2 -12.77 -16.35 -17.39
N ASP A 3 -13.78 -15.59 -16.95
CA ASP A 3 -14.02 -14.22 -17.43
C ASP A 3 -12.78 -13.34 -17.14
N PRO A 4 -12.14 -12.76 -18.17
CA PRO A 4 -10.96 -11.89 -18.02
C PRO A 4 -11.22 -10.66 -17.14
N GLU A 5 -12.43 -10.10 -17.19
CA GLU A 5 -12.83 -8.95 -16.37
C GLU A 5 -12.89 -9.35 -14.90
N ALA A 6 -13.60 -10.45 -14.58
CA ALA A 6 -13.64 -10.98 -13.23
C ALA A 6 -12.26 -11.41 -12.70
N GLU A 7 -11.36 -11.94 -13.55
CA GLU A 7 -9.98 -12.22 -13.13
C GLU A 7 -9.20 -10.96 -12.79
N PHE A 8 -9.27 -9.93 -13.63
CA PHE A 8 -8.60 -8.67 -13.35
C PHE A 8 -9.11 -8.02 -12.05
N ILE A 9 -10.43 -8.01 -11.83
CA ILE A 9 -11.03 -7.47 -10.60
C ILE A 9 -10.49 -8.20 -9.36
N ARG A 10 -10.49 -9.54 -9.37
CA ARG A 10 -9.98 -10.34 -8.24
C ARG A 10 -8.50 -10.05 -7.96
N GLU A 11 -7.67 -9.94 -8.99
CA GLU A 11 -6.24 -9.61 -8.81
C GLU A 11 -6.05 -8.18 -8.30
N LEU A 12 -6.89 -7.23 -8.73
CA LEU A 12 -6.84 -5.84 -8.28
C LEU A 12 -7.24 -5.73 -6.80
N GLU A 13 -8.31 -6.40 -6.39
CA GLU A 13 -8.77 -6.46 -5.00
C GLU A 13 -7.73 -7.13 -4.09
N ALA A 14 -7.17 -8.27 -4.49
CA ALA A 14 -6.11 -8.95 -3.74
C ALA A 14 -4.86 -8.07 -3.58
N PHE A 15 -4.45 -7.38 -4.65
CA PHE A 15 -3.34 -6.43 -4.60
C PHE A 15 -3.64 -5.24 -3.68
N GLY A 16 -4.85 -4.68 -3.77
CA GLY A 16 -5.31 -3.58 -2.92
C GLY A 16 -5.29 -3.95 -1.45
N ALA A 17 -5.82 -5.12 -1.10
CA ALA A 17 -5.81 -5.63 0.27
C ALA A 17 -4.38 -5.75 0.83
N GLU A 18 -3.45 -6.32 0.07
CA GLU A 18 -2.04 -6.42 0.48
C GLU A 18 -1.37 -5.03 0.55
N ALA A 19 -1.61 -4.13 -0.40
CA ALA A 19 -1.06 -2.77 -0.36
C ALA A 19 -1.53 -1.99 0.88
N GLN A 20 -2.82 -2.09 1.21
CA GLN A 20 -3.40 -1.48 2.40
C GLN A 20 -2.86 -2.13 3.68
N ALA A 21 -2.70 -3.46 3.73
CA ALA A 21 -2.12 -4.14 4.88
C ALA A 21 -0.68 -3.67 5.15
N ALA A 22 0.17 -3.61 4.11
CA ALA A 22 1.53 -3.08 4.21
C ALA A 22 1.53 -1.64 4.76
N THR A 23 0.57 -0.84 4.29
CA THR A 23 0.37 0.54 4.73
C THR A 23 0.03 0.61 6.21
N ARG A 24 -1.03 -0.08 6.66
CA ARG A 24 -1.46 -0.06 8.06
C ARG A 24 -0.35 -0.52 8.99
N PHE A 25 0.29 -1.66 8.71
CA PHE A 25 1.37 -2.18 9.55
C PHE A 25 2.56 -1.23 9.64
N SER A 26 3.03 -0.71 8.50
CA SER A 26 4.24 0.12 8.49
C SER A 26 3.98 1.49 9.10
N TYR A 27 2.85 2.11 8.78
CA TYR A 27 2.53 3.44 9.29
C TYR A 27 2.15 3.40 10.77
N ALA A 28 1.41 2.40 11.26
CA ALA A 28 1.19 2.23 12.70
C ALA A 28 2.52 2.12 13.46
N TRP A 29 3.42 1.22 13.01
CA TRP A 29 4.75 1.07 13.62
C TRP A 29 5.54 2.39 13.64
N ARG A 30 5.51 3.14 12.53
CA ARG A 30 6.22 4.42 12.42
C ARG A 30 5.61 5.50 13.30
N THR A 31 4.29 5.54 13.43
CA THR A 31 3.60 6.53 14.24
C THR A 31 3.87 6.29 15.71
N VAL A 32 3.77 5.05 16.20
CA VAL A 32 4.15 4.73 17.58
C VAL A 32 5.57 5.22 17.86
N ARG A 33 6.53 4.87 16.98
CA ARG A 33 7.93 5.30 17.14
C ARG A 33 8.15 6.81 17.04
N ALA A 34 7.28 7.53 16.34
CA ALA A 34 7.37 8.99 16.23
C ALA A 34 6.76 9.65 17.47
N VAL A 35 5.63 9.17 17.97
CA VAL A 35 4.98 9.72 19.17
C VAL A 35 5.87 9.51 20.40
N ILE A 36 6.41 8.31 20.64
CA ILE A 36 7.33 8.07 21.76
C ILE A 36 8.62 8.91 21.70
N SER A 37 9.00 9.40 20.51
CA SER A 37 10.19 10.23 20.34
C SER A 37 9.91 11.70 20.67
N ASP A 38 8.64 12.10 20.66
CA ASP A 38 8.22 13.50 20.79
C ASP A 38 7.42 13.75 22.10
N ASP A 39 7.05 12.69 22.84
CA ASP A 39 6.15 12.76 24.00
C ASP A 39 6.60 11.80 25.10
N GLU A 40 7.24 12.34 26.14
CA GLU A 40 7.79 11.56 27.27
C GLU A 40 6.69 10.89 28.10
N ASN A 41 5.52 11.51 28.25
CA ASN A 41 4.42 10.89 29.00
C ASN A 41 3.89 9.64 28.31
N VAL A 42 3.79 9.67 26.98
CA VAL A 42 3.45 8.45 26.21
C VAL A 42 4.54 7.40 26.41
N LEU A 43 5.82 7.78 26.32
CA LEU A 43 6.94 6.85 26.52
C LEU A 43 6.86 6.17 27.89
N ASP A 44 6.61 6.91 28.96
CA ASP A 44 6.50 6.37 30.31
C ASP A 44 5.38 5.34 30.44
N ILE A 45 4.18 5.65 29.93
CA ILE A 45 3.04 4.72 29.93
C ILE A 45 3.36 3.45 29.12
N LEU A 46 3.99 3.57 27.95
CA LEU A 46 4.35 2.38 27.17
C LEU A 46 5.45 1.55 27.86
N ASN A 47 6.31 2.18 28.67
CA ASN A 47 7.36 1.49 29.43
C ASN A 47 6.81 0.61 30.55
N GLU A 48 5.66 0.96 31.15
CA GLU A 48 4.95 0.12 32.13
C GLU A 48 4.62 -1.27 31.56
N THR A 49 4.40 -1.35 30.24
CA THR A 49 4.10 -2.59 29.51
C THR A 49 5.10 -2.87 28.39
N SER A 50 6.39 -2.61 28.64
CA SER A 50 7.45 -2.65 27.61
C SER A 50 7.58 -3.97 26.85
N SER A 51 7.28 -5.11 27.46
CA SER A 51 7.30 -6.43 26.79
C SER A 51 6.21 -6.54 25.72
N PHE A 52 5.01 -6.05 26.03
CA PHE A 52 3.87 -6.01 25.11
C PHE A 52 4.18 -5.11 23.91
N TRP A 53 4.61 -3.86 24.16
CA TRP A 53 4.89 -2.90 23.08
C TRP A 53 6.05 -3.30 22.18
N ARG A 54 7.11 -3.91 22.74
CA ARG A 54 8.19 -4.50 21.91
C ARG A 54 7.67 -5.61 21.02
N THR A 55 6.78 -6.46 21.53
CA THR A 55 6.15 -7.55 20.77
C THR A 55 5.29 -7.00 19.64
N VAL A 56 4.41 -6.03 19.93
CA VAL A 56 3.54 -5.37 18.94
C VAL A 56 4.38 -4.70 17.85
N LEU A 57 5.39 -3.91 18.21
CA LEU A 57 6.23 -3.23 17.23
C LEU A 57 7.00 -4.21 16.34
N ARG A 58 7.50 -5.32 16.91
CA ARG A 58 8.15 -6.37 16.12
C ARG A 58 7.16 -7.05 15.18
N ALA A 59 5.93 -7.32 15.63
CA ALA A 59 4.88 -7.93 14.82
C ALA A 59 4.48 -7.02 13.64
N LEU A 60 4.26 -5.72 13.87
CA LEU A 60 3.92 -4.76 12.82
C LEU A 60 5.02 -4.66 11.74
N LEU A 61 6.29 -4.57 12.15
CA LEU A 61 7.40 -4.52 11.19
C LEU A 61 7.54 -5.83 10.41
N THR A 62 7.38 -6.97 11.09
CA THR A 62 7.39 -8.30 10.46
C THR A 62 6.29 -8.41 9.41
N ALA A 63 5.06 -8.09 9.80
CA ALA A 63 3.88 -8.16 8.93
C ALA A 63 4.04 -7.25 7.71
N SER A 64 4.57 -6.02 7.90
CA SER A 64 4.90 -5.11 6.79
C SER A 64 5.83 -5.75 5.75
N LEU A 65 6.92 -6.38 6.21
CA LEU A 65 7.92 -6.99 5.33
C LEU A 65 7.40 -8.28 4.66
N VAL A 66 6.59 -9.06 5.36
CA VAL A 66 5.93 -10.26 4.80
C VAL A 66 4.96 -9.87 3.69
N THR A 67 4.11 -8.86 3.92
CA THR A 67 3.17 -8.35 2.91
C THR A 67 3.89 -7.78 1.69
N LEU A 68 4.95 -6.99 1.87
CA LEU A 68 5.80 -6.56 0.74
C LEU A 68 6.36 -7.76 -0.03
N GLY A 69 6.68 -8.83 0.68
CA GLY A 69 7.03 -10.13 0.13
C GLY A 69 5.99 -10.72 -0.80
N ARG A 70 4.75 -10.81 -0.36
CA ARG A 70 3.65 -11.36 -1.18
C ARG A 70 3.45 -10.55 -2.46
N ILE A 71 3.61 -9.23 -2.36
CA ILE A 71 3.43 -8.30 -3.49
C ILE A 71 4.58 -8.40 -4.50
N PHE A 72 5.82 -8.42 -4.03
CA PHE A 72 7.00 -8.30 -4.89
C PHE A 72 7.68 -9.63 -5.21
N ASP A 73 7.62 -10.68 -4.38
CA ASP A 73 8.35 -11.91 -4.69
C ASP A 73 7.77 -12.58 -5.96
N GLN A 74 8.65 -12.99 -6.88
CA GLN A 74 8.27 -13.68 -8.12
C GLN A 74 8.15 -15.20 -7.95
N ASP A 75 7.83 -15.66 -6.74
CA ASP A 75 7.65 -17.09 -6.49
C ASP A 75 6.48 -17.60 -7.34
N LYS A 76 6.71 -18.67 -8.10
CA LYS A 76 5.69 -19.36 -8.90
C LYS A 76 4.52 -19.85 -8.03
N LYS A 77 4.72 -20.02 -6.72
CA LYS A 77 3.68 -20.37 -5.75
C LYS A 77 2.83 -19.17 -5.31
N SER A 78 3.31 -17.93 -5.47
CA SER A 78 2.56 -16.73 -5.14
C SER A 78 1.45 -16.51 -6.16
N LYS A 79 0.22 -16.88 -5.77
CA LYS A 79 -0.96 -16.80 -6.64
C LYS A 79 -1.36 -15.36 -6.94
N HIS A 80 -1.09 -14.41 -6.05
CA HIS A 80 -1.48 -13.00 -6.20
C HIS A 80 -0.26 -12.13 -5.95
N ASN A 81 0.23 -11.48 -7.00
CA ASN A 81 1.36 -10.55 -6.91
C ASN A 81 1.25 -9.47 -8.00
N ILE A 82 2.10 -8.45 -7.90
CA ILE A 82 2.05 -7.28 -8.78
C ILE A 82 2.30 -7.62 -10.26
N ASP A 83 3.10 -8.65 -10.55
CA ASP A 83 3.36 -9.07 -11.92
C ASP A 83 2.15 -9.78 -12.53
N ARG A 84 1.42 -10.58 -11.72
CA ARG A 84 0.19 -11.22 -12.16
C ARG A 84 -0.87 -10.18 -12.48
N LEU A 85 -1.12 -9.22 -11.59
CA LEU A 85 -2.06 -8.12 -11.83
C LEU A 85 -1.78 -7.39 -13.14
N LEU A 86 -0.53 -6.96 -13.35
CA LEU A 86 -0.15 -6.24 -14.58
C LEU A 86 -0.11 -7.14 -15.82
N ARG A 87 0.03 -8.46 -15.66
CA ARG A 87 -0.06 -9.42 -16.76
C ARG A 87 -1.50 -9.60 -17.20
N THR A 88 -2.41 -9.84 -16.27
CA THR A 88 -3.85 -9.98 -16.53
C THR A 88 -4.40 -8.73 -17.21
N ALA A 89 -4.04 -7.54 -16.71
CA ALA A 89 -4.46 -6.28 -17.30
C ALA A 89 -4.00 -6.07 -18.76
N GLN A 90 -2.81 -6.57 -19.11
CA GLN A 90 -2.27 -6.43 -20.47
C GLN A 90 -2.74 -7.54 -21.41
N ALA A 91 -3.04 -8.74 -20.89
CA ALA A 91 -3.48 -9.87 -21.68
C ALA A 91 -4.86 -9.61 -22.31
N ASP A 92 -5.73 -8.90 -21.59
CA ASP A 92 -7.04 -8.51 -22.09
C ASP A 92 -7.32 -7.02 -21.84
N LEU A 93 -6.99 -6.20 -22.83
CA LEU A 93 -7.30 -4.76 -22.79
C LEU A 93 -8.81 -4.48 -22.93
N GLY A 94 -9.60 -5.45 -23.39
CA GLY A 94 -11.06 -5.35 -23.54
C GLY A 94 -11.77 -5.12 -22.20
N VAL A 95 -11.16 -5.54 -21.09
CA VAL A 95 -11.62 -5.21 -19.72
C VAL A 95 -11.76 -3.70 -19.50
N PHE A 96 -10.97 -2.89 -20.20
CA PHE A 96 -10.97 -1.43 -20.12
C PHE A 96 -11.67 -0.76 -21.32
N SER A 97 -12.41 -1.52 -22.13
CA SER A 97 -13.16 -0.95 -23.25
C SER A 97 -14.31 -0.06 -22.75
N LYS A 98 -14.82 0.79 -23.65
CA LYS A 98 -15.99 1.62 -23.33
C LYS A 98 -17.21 0.74 -23.05
N GLU A 99 -17.39 -0.34 -23.79
CA GLU A 99 -18.47 -1.31 -23.61
C GLU A 99 -18.40 -1.99 -22.23
N ALA A 100 -17.20 -2.36 -21.78
CA ALA A 100 -16.99 -2.92 -20.46
C ALA A 100 -17.30 -1.89 -19.36
N LEU A 101 -16.86 -0.64 -19.55
CA LEU A 101 -17.17 0.46 -18.65
C LEU A 101 -18.68 0.77 -18.59
N THR A 102 -19.38 0.74 -19.73
CA THR A 102 -20.85 0.86 -19.83
C THR A 102 -21.53 -0.17 -18.94
N ARG A 103 -21.19 -1.46 -19.11
CA ARG A 103 -21.77 -2.54 -18.29
C ARG A 103 -21.60 -2.27 -16.80
N ARG A 104 -20.38 -1.90 -16.37
CA ARG A 104 -20.08 -1.59 -14.96
C ARG A 104 -20.85 -0.39 -14.44
N LYS A 105 -21.04 0.67 -15.24
CA LYS A 105 -21.79 1.88 -14.82
C LYS A 105 -23.29 1.61 -14.73
N CYS A 106 -23.90 0.95 -15.73
CA CYS A 106 -25.33 0.61 -15.69
C CYS A 106 -25.67 -0.33 -14.52
N GLN A 107 -24.77 -1.22 -14.13
CA GLN A 107 -24.97 -2.07 -12.95
C GLN A 107 -24.93 -1.31 -11.61
N ARG A 108 -24.27 -0.15 -11.57
CA ARG A 108 -24.04 0.63 -10.32
C ARG A 108 -24.93 1.87 -10.19
N SER A 109 -25.55 2.30 -11.29
CA SER A 109 -26.29 3.55 -11.37
C SER A 109 -27.59 3.35 -12.13
N PRO A 110 -28.76 3.42 -11.46
CA PRO A 110 -30.07 3.28 -12.11
C PRO A 110 -30.38 4.37 -13.16
N ASP A 111 -29.74 5.53 -13.03
CA ASP A 111 -29.89 6.73 -13.87
C ASP A 111 -28.79 6.85 -14.94
N ALA A 112 -28.02 5.77 -15.18
CA ALA A 112 -26.87 5.81 -16.08
C ALA A 112 -27.21 6.35 -17.47
N ASP A 113 -28.39 6.03 -18.00
CA ASP A 113 -28.83 6.42 -19.35
C ASP A 113 -28.83 7.95 -19.56
N GLU A 114 -28.98 8.75 -18.51
CA GLU A 114 -29.04 10.21 -18.59
C GLU A 114 -27.67 10.87 -18.84
N TRP A 115 -26.58 10.26 -18.37
CA TRP A 115 -25.24 10.88 -18.39
C TRP A 115 -24.16 10.02 -19.06
N LEU A 116 -24.43 8.74 -19.32
CA LEU A 116 -23.42 7.78 -19.75
C LEU A 116 -22.84 8.09 -21.12
N VAL A 117 -23.64 8.60 -22.06
CA VAL A 117 -23.17 8.98 -23.40
C VAL A 117 -22.07 10.05 -23.31
N ASP A 118 -22.33 11.14 -22.58
CA ASP A 118 -21.37 12.22 -22.39
C ASP A 118 -20.15 11.78 -21.58
N TYR A 119 -20.35 10.92 -20.59
CA TYR A 119 -19.26 10.35 -19.80
C TYR A 119 -18.31 9.51 -20.66
N LEU A 120 -18.84 8.62 -21.51
CA LEU A 120 -18.06 7.74 -22.38
C LEU A 120 -17.30 8.49 -23.47
N GLN A 121 -17.73 9.67 -23.88
CA GLN A 121 -16.96 10.53 -24.79
C GLN A 121 -15.60 10.92 -24.18
N ARG A 122 -15.56 11.12 -22.86
CA ARG A 122 -14.35 11.53 -22.12
C ARG A 122 -13.56 10.35 -21.55
N ALA A 123 -14.14 9.16 -21.54
CA ALA A 123 -13.49 7.95 -21.04
C ALA A 123 -12.27 7.55 -21.89
N TYR A 124 -11.18 7.27 -21.20
CA TYR A 124 -9.91 6.83 -21.74
C TYR A 124 -9.86 5.30 -21.85
N VAL A 125 -9.46 4.80 -23.02
CA VAL A 125 -9.15 3.39 -23.25
C VAL A 125 -7.62 3.22 -23.25
N PRO A 126 -7.06 2.34 -22.40
CA PRO A 126 -5.63 2.22 -22.25
C PRO A 126 -4.97 1.48 -23.41
N THR A 127 -3.69 1.75 -23.61
CA THR A 127 -2.86 1.08 -24.61
C THR A 127 -1.84 0.16 -23.93
N ALA A 128 -1.26 -0.77 -24.70
CA ALA A 128 -0.12 -1.56 -24.22
C ALA A 128 1.08 -0.68 -23.76
N LYS A 129 1.21 0.54 -24.29
CA LYS A 129 2.26 1.49 -23.86
C LYS A 129 2.04 1.99 -22.43
N ASP A 130 0.79 2.15 -22.00
CA ASP A 130 0.44 2.57 -20.64
C ASP A 130 0.87 1.49 -19.63
N PHE A 131 0.55 0.23 -19.89
CA PHE A 131 0.97 -0.89 -19.03
C PHE A 131 2.48 -1.13 -19.04
N ARG A 132 3.16 -0.96 -20.19
CA ARG A 132 4.64 -0.95 -20.23
C ARG A 132 5.25 0.14 -19.35
N ARG A 133 4.61 1.32 -19.26
CA ARG A 133 5.05 2.39 -18.36
C ARG A 133 4.86 2.00 -16.90
N LEU A 134 3.72 1.44 -16.51
CA LEU A 134 3.47 0.96 -15.15
C LEU A 134 4.49 -0.12 -14.72
N ARG A 135 4.77 -1.08 -15.60
CA ARG A 135 5.78 -2.12 -15.34
C ARG A 135 7.18 -1.56 -15.09
N ARG A 136 7.58 -0.49 -15.78
CA ARG A 136 8.88 0.18 -15.51
C ARG A 136 8.92 0.78 -14.10
N TYR A 137 7.84 1.39 -13.64
CA TYR A 137 7.78 1.88 -12.26
C TYR A 137 7.85 0.73 -11.24
N VAL A 138 7.13 -0.36 -11.51
CA VAL A 138 7.18 -1.57 -10.67
C VAL A 138 8.59 -2.15 -10.62
N ALA A 139 9.27 -2.30 -11.76
CA ALA A 139 10.62 -2.85 -11.83
C ALA A 139 11.62 -2.04 -10.98
N HIS A 140 11.55 -0.70 -11.05
CA HIS A 140 12.41 0.15 -10.22
C HIS A 140 12.13 -0.01 -8.72
N ARG A 141 10.85 -0.15 -8.32
CA ARG A 141 10.45 -0.35 -6.91
C ARG A 141 10.78 -1.74 -6.40
N ARG A 142 10.66 -2.75 -7.27
CA ARG A 142 11.07 -4.12 -7.04
C ARG A 142 12.56 -4.22 -6.76
N GLN A 143 13.41 -3.55 -7.53
CA GLN A 143 14.86 -3.53 -7.31
C GLN A 143 15.22 -3.00 -5.90
N ILE A 144 14.52 -1.97 -5.42
CA ILE A 144 14.67 -1.45 -4.06
C ILE A 144 14.29 -2.53 -3.04
N TYR A 145 13.14 -3.18 -3.21
CA TYR A 145 12.68 -4.25 -2.35
C TYR A 145 13.68 -5.42 -2.30
N GLU A 146 14.08 -5.95 -3.46
CA GLU A 146 14.96 -7.11 -3.58
C GLU A 146 16.36 -6.86 -3.01
N ASN A 147 16.90 -5.65 -3.19
CA ASN A 147 18.27 -5.34 -2.76
C ASN A 147 18.39 -5.00 -1.27
N LYS A 148 17.28 -4.63 -0.61
CA LYS A 148 17.33 -4.04 0.75
C LYS A 148 16.35 -4.66 1.72
N TYR A 149 15.11 -4.86 1.30
CA TYR A 149 14.04 -5.30 2.20
C TYR A 149 13.86 -6.83 2.18
N ARG A 150 14.09 -7.49 1.05
CA ARG A 150 14.06 -8.95 0.95
C ARG A 150 15.16 -9.62 1.81
N PRO A 151 16.43 -9.16 1.81
CA PRO A 151 17.47 -9.73 2.67
C PRO A 151 17.14 -9.50 4.15
N LEU A 152 16.68 -8.30 4.52
CA LEU A 152 16.25 -8.00 5.89
C LEU A 152 15.11 -8.94 6.34
N ARG A 153 14.09 -9.12 5.50
CA ARG A 153 12.98 -10.03 5.78
C ARG A 153 13.48 -11.44 5.98
N ASN A 154 14.24 -11.99 5.02
CA ASN A 154 14.69 -13.37 5.07
C ASN A 154 15.65 -13.64 6.24
N GLY A 155 16.64 -12.76 6.42
CA GLY A 155 17.66 -12.90 7.45
C GLY A 155 17.14 -12.72 8.87
N VAL A 156 16.24 -11.75 9.11
CA VAL A 156 15.87 -11.35 10.49
C VAL A 156 14.47 -11.78 10.90
N PHE A 157 13.51 -11.79 9.97
CA PHE A 157 12.08 -11.86 10.30
C PHE A 157 11.39 -13.15 9.89
N ALA A 158 11.68 -13.68 8.70
CA ALA A 158 10.99 -14.83 8.13
C ALA A 158 11.71 -16.17 8.41
N HIS A 159 13.03 -16.22 8.23
CA HIS A 159 13.78 -17.47 8.36
C HIS A 159 14.80 -17.47 9.49
N LYS A 160 15.00 -16.32 10.17
CA LYS A 160 16.08 -16.12 11.17
C LYS A 160 17.42 -16.69 10.67
N GLY A 161 17.73 -16.50 9.40
CA GLY A 161 18.95 -17.02 8.78
C GLY A 161 20.23 -16.33 9.26
N VAL A 162 20.07 -15.25 10.04
CA VAL A 162 21.13 -14.48 10.67
C VAL A 162 20.86 -14.45 12.18
N SER A 163 21.85 -14.83 12.98
CA SER A 163 21.79 -14.81 14.45
C SER A 163 22.75 -13.80 15.08
N GLU A 164 23.77 -13.35 14.35
CA GLU A 164 24.75 -12.39 14.86
C GLU A 164 24.23 -10.95 14.80
N GLN A 165 24.35 -10.22 15.92
CA GLN A 165 23.83 -8.84 16.02
C GLN A 165 24.47 -7.91 14.98
N ALA A 166 25.76 -8.06 14.69
CA ALA A 166 26.47 -7.26 13.68
C ALA A 166 25.88 -7.44 12.28
N GLU A 167 25.48 -8.66 11.92
CA GLU A 167 24.85 -8.97 10.63
C GLU A 167 23.41 -8.41 10.57
N ILE A 168 22.66 -8.49 11.67
CA ILE A 168 21.35 -7.86 11.80
C ILE A 168 21.46 -6.34 11.59
N ASP A 169 22.41 -5.70 12.27
CA ASP A 169 22.64 -4.26 12.19
C ASP A 169 23.05 -3.83 10.77
N ALA A 170 23.90 -4.63 10.10
CA ALA A 170 24.28 -4.40 8.71
C ALA A 170 23.08 -4.47 7.76
N LEU A 171 22.13 -5.39 7.98
CA LEU A 171 20.88 -5.45 7.19
C LEU A 171 20.00 -4.22 7.42
N PHE A 172 19.84 -3.77 8.67
CA PHE A 172 19.07 -2.56 8.98
C PHE A 172 19.72 -1.30 8.40
N ALA A 173 21.04 -1.17 8.46
CA ALA A 173 21.80 -0.02 7.95
C ALA A 173 21.61 0.21 6.44
N ARG A 174 21.30 -0.84 5.67
CA ARG A 174 21.00 -0.74 4.23
C ARG A 174 19.62 -0.15 3.92
N THR A 175 18.71 -0.14 4.89
CA THR A 175 17.34 0.33 4.72
C THR A 175 17.22 1.82 5.06
N LYS A 176 16.29 2.52 4.39
CA LYS A 176 16.00 3.93 4.68
C LYS A 176 14.52 4.12 5.00
N LYS A 177 14.21 4.92 6.03
CA LYS A 177 12.83 5.24 6.43
C LYS A 177 12.00 5.79 5.27
N ARG A 178 12.55 6.83 4.61
CA ARG A 178 11.93 7.49 3.45
C ARG A 178 11.64 6.51 2.31
N GLU A 179 12.57 5.60 2.04
CA GLU A 179 12.45 4.65 0.94
C GLU A 179 11.33 3.64 1.18
N LEU A 180 11.20 3.10 2.39
CA LEU A 180 10.12 2.18 2.74
C LEU A 180 8.75 2.86 2.61
N GLN A 181 8.63 4.10 3.08
CA GLN A 181 7.39 4.87 2.99
C GLN A 181 7.00 5.13 1.52
N GLN A 182 7.98 5.50 0.69
CA GLN A 182 7.76 5.72 -0.75
C GLN A 182 7.42 4.41 -1.49
N LEU A 183 8.01 3.30 -1.09
CA LEU A 183 7.73 1.97 -1.64
C LEU A 183 6.27 1.59 -1.36
N ILE A 184 5.81 1.73 -0.12
CA ILE A 184 4.44 1.39 0.30
C ILE A 184 3.43 2.33 -0.36
N VAL A 185 3.65 3.64 -0.32
CA VAL A 185 2.72 4.62 -0.94
C VAL A 185 2.66 4.45 -2.45
N PHE A 186 3.73 3.99 -3.10
CA PHE A 186 3.67 3.63 -4.51
C PHE A 186 2.66 2.51 -4.80
N LEU A 187 2.51 1.53 -3.91
CA LEU A 187 1.57 0.42 -4.09
C LEU A 187 0.12 0.91 -4.06
N ASN A 188 -0.23 1.76 -3.09
CA ASN A 188 -1.55 2.40 -3.03
C ASN A 188 -1.81 3.24 -4.29
N ARG A 189 -0.85 4.08 -4.69
CA ARG A 189 -0.98 4.90 -5.92
C ARG A 189 -1.17 4.06 -7.18
N LEU A 190 -0.55 2.88 -7.24
CA LEU A 190 -0.73 1.95 -8.36
C LEU A 190 -2.12 1.33 -8.33
N HIS A 191 -2.60 0.91 -7.15
CA HIS A 191 -3.95 0.39 -6.97
C HIS A 191 -4.97 1.44 -7.41
N ASP A 192 -4.89 2.65 -6.87
CA ASP A 192 -5.81 3.75 -7.18
C ASP A 192 -5.79 4.08 -8.68
N ALA A 193 -4.62 4.07 -9.32
CA ALA A 193 -4.52 4.34 -10.76
C ALA A 193 -5.17 3.25 -11.63
N LEU A 194 -5.14 1.98 -11.19
CA LEU A 194 -5.78 0.86 -11.89
C LEU A 194 -7.29 0.82 -11.61
N GLU A 195 -7.69 1.16 -10.39
CA GLU A 195 -9.10 1.29 -10.00
C GLU A 195 -9.78 2.45 -10.74
N ASP A 196 -9.15 3.63 -10.80
CA ASP A 196 -9.63 4.79 -11.57
C ASP A 196 -9.72 4.47 -13.07
N LEU A 197 -8.78 3.68 -13.59
CA LEU A 197 -8.85 3.21 -14.98
C LEU A 197 -10.02 2.26 -15.20
N LEU A 198 -10.19 1.27 -14.31
CA LEU A 198 -11.24 0.25 -14.41
C LEU A 198 -12.64 0.85 -14.28
N TYR A 199 -12.89 1.62 -13.22
CA TYR A 199 -14.23 2.07 -12.86
C TYR A 199 -14.57 3.46 -13.37
N ASN A 200 -13.56 4.28 -13.69
CA ASN A 200 -13.78 5.66 -14.12
C ASN A 200 -13.26 5.97 -15.53
N GLY A 201 -12.66 5.00 -16.22
CA GLY A 201 -12.08 5.22 -17.55
C GLY A 201 -11.06 6.34 -17.54
N ARG A 202 -10.32 6.54 -16.44
CA ARG A 202 -9.31 7.60 -16.34
C ARG A 202 -7.95 7.08 -16.76
N LYS A 203 -7.18 7.90 -17.46
CA LYS A 203 -5.81 7.56 -17.83
C LYS A 203 -4.99 7.20 -16.57
N PRO A 204 -4.33 6.03 -16.53
CA PRO A 204 -3.62 5.58 -15.34
C PRO A 204 -2.46 6.52 -15.03
N SER A 205 -2.57 7.22 -13.90
CA SER A 205 -1.62 8.23 -13.45
C SER A 205 -1.31 8.01 -11.98
N LEU A 206 -0.02 7.82 -11.67
CA LEU A 206 0.46 7.72 -10.29
C LEU A 206 0.50 9.11 -9.66
N ARG A 207 -0.65 9.62 -9.21
CA ARG A 207 -0.76 10.94 -8.56
C ARG A 207 0.16 11.02 -7.33
N PRO A 208 0.80 12.16 -7.05
CA PRO A 208 1.57 12.32 -5.82
C PRO A 208 0.69 12.05 -4.59
N ALA A 209 1.26 11.40 -3.59
CA ALA A 209 0.62 11.17 -2.30
C ALA A 209 1.62 11.44 -1.19
N ARG A 210 1.13 11.97 -0.07
CA ARG A 210 1.94 12.18 1.12
C ARG A 210 2.41 10.82 1.65
N TYR A 211 3.67 10.75 2.03
CA TYR A 211 4.30 9.52 2.55
C TYR A 211 5.04 9.73 3.87
N ALA A 212 5.32 10.97 4.25
CA ALA A 212 6.13 11.25 5.44
C ALA A 212 5.24 11.38 6.68
N VAL A 213 5.38 10.45 7.62
CA VAL A 213 4.66 10.45 8.91
C VAL A 213 4.77 11.79 9.65
N HIS A 214 5.97 12.39 9.76
CA HIS A 214 6.11 13.69 10.44
C HIS A 214 5.22 14.76 9.78
N ARG A 215 5.22 14.86 8.44
CA ARG A 215 4.34 15.79 7.73
C ARG A 215 2.88 15.51 8.01
N MET A 216 2.46 14.24 7.96
CA MET A 216 1.06 13.84 8.21
C MET A 216 0.58 14.28 9.59
N ARG A 217 1.44 14.14 10.60
CA ARG A 217 1.16 14.55 11.98
C ARG A 217 1.10 16.08 12.14
N GLU A 218 2.09 16.79 11.57
CA GLU A 218 2.17 18.25 11.64
C GLU A 218 1.02 18.95 10.88
N HIS A 219 0.57 18.38 9.77
CA HIS A 219 -0.44 18.96 8.90
C HIS A 219 -1.53 17.93 8.61
N PRO A 220 -2.47 17.68 9.54
CA PRO A 220 -3.55 16.73 9.33
C PRO A 220 -4.38 17.10 8.11
N SER A 221 -4.77 16.11 7.31
CA SER A 221 -5.75 16.32 6.24
C SER A 221 -7.08 16.75 6.89
N SER A 222 -7.74 17.77 6.33
CA SER A 222 -9.05 18.20 6.81
C SER A 222 -10.07 17.07 6.68
N LEU A 223 -11.03 16.97 7.61
CA LEU A 223 -12.11 15.96 7.59
C LEU A 223 -12.93 15.92 6.28
N HIS A 224 -12.90 17.00 5.49
CA HIS A 224 -13.58 17.11 4.20
C HIS A 224 -12.76 16.54 3.02
N ASN A 225 -11.50 16.17 3.22
CA ASN A 225 -10.66 15.59 2.18
C ASN A 225 -10.65 14.07 2.30
N HIS A 226 -10.61 13.37 1.17
CA HIS A 226 -10.43 11.92 1.14
C HIS A 226 -9.12 11.54 1.87
N HIS A 227 -9.24 10.98 3.06
CA HIS A 227 -8.10 10.48 3.83
C HIS A 227 -7.50 9.28 3.10
N THR A 228 -6.20 9.34 2.84
CA THR A 228 -5.47 8.16 2.39
C THR A 228 -5.30 7.19 3.55
N VAL A 229 -5.24 5.88 3.29
CA VAL A 229 -5.10 4.83 4.34
C VAL A 229 -3.90 5.10 5.25
N GLN A 230 -2.80 5.64 4.71
CA GLN A 230 -1.64 6.01 5.52
C GLN A 230 -1.88 7.21 6.45
N GLU A 231 -2.71 8.18 6.08
CA GLU A 231 -3.04 9.32 6.94
C GLU A 231 -4.04 8.92 8.03
N GLU A 232 -5.05 8.13 7.65
CA GLU A 232 -6.01 7.54 8.58
C GLU A 232 -5.30 6.80 9.72
N ILE A 233 -4.47 5.81 9.40
CA ILE A 233 -3.79 5.01 10.43
C ILE A 233 -2.78 5.83 11.25
N VAL A 234 -2.17 6.87 10.67
CA VAL A 234 -1.29 7.79 11.43
C VAL A 234 -2.11 8.54 12.47
N HIS A 235 -3.24 9.11 12.09
CA HIS A 235 -4.08 9.87 13.00
C HIS A 235 -4.75 8.99 14.06
N GLU A 236 -5.24 7.82 13.69
CA GLU A 236 -5.82 6.86 14.63
C GLU A 236 -4.79 6.38 15.66
N THR A 237 -3.59 6.00 15.21
CA THR A 237 -2.52 5.54 16.09
C THR A 237 -2.07 6.67 17.03
N GLU A 238 -1.89 7.89 16.53
CA GLU A 238 -1.51 9.03 17.38
C GLU A 238 -2.61 9.40 18.37
N ARG A 239 -3.88 9.42 17.95
CA ARG A 239 -5.01 9.70 18.82
C ARG A 239 -5.10 8.66 19.95
N PHE A 240 -4.95 7.38 19.63
CA PHE A 240 -4.96 6.30 20.61
C PHE A 240 -3.83 6.46 21.63
N LEU A 241 -2.58 6.68 21.19
CA LEU A 241 -1.46 6.81 22.12
C LEU A 241 -1.64 8.03 23.05
N ARG A 242 -2.16 9.14 22.53
CA ARG A 242 -2.42 10.34 23.31
C ARG A 242 -3.62 10.22 24.24
N SER A 243 -4.58 9.32 23.97
CA SER A 243 -5.69 9.07 24.90
C SER A 243 -5.23 8.31 26.13
N LEU A 244 -4.23 7.44 26.01
CA LEU A 244 -3.65 6.73 27.17
C LEU A 244 -3.13 7.70 28.24
N VAL A 245 -2.49 8.80 27.82
CA VAL A 245 -2.02 9.85 28.75
C VAL A 245 -3.18 10.55 29.45
N ARG A 246 -4.30 10.76 28.75
CA ARG A 246 -5.49 11.41 29.34
C ARG A 246 -6.22 10.53 30.34
N GLU A 247 -6.11 9.21 30.23
CA GLU A 247 -6.75 8.26 31.14
C GLU A 247 -5.88 7.95 32.36
N ALA A 248 -4.57 8.16 32.27
CA ALA A 248 -3.62 7.97 33.36
C ALA A 248 -3.58 9.15 34.36
N HIS A 249 -4.23 10.28 34.03
CA HIS A 249 -4.31 11.51 34.84
C HIS A 249 -5.77 11.85 35.16
#